data_AF-A0A3M1D2K2-F1
#
_entry.id   AF-A0A3M1D2K2-F1
#
_cell.length_a   1.000
_cell.length_b   1.000
_cell.length_c   1.000
_cell.angle_alpha   90.00
_cell.angle_beta   90.00
_cell.angle_gamma   90.00
#
_symmetry.space_group_name_H-M   'P 1'
#
loop_
_entity.id
_entity.type
_entity.pdbx_description
1 polymer ?
#
loop_
_entity_poly.entity_id
_entity_poly.type
_entity_poly.pdbx_seq_one_letter_code
_entity_poly.pdbx_strand_id
1 'polypeptide(L)'
;LHYGKWGLTLVDTATNRAVRVAPKGEVMAANKQSEFITKYRAKGIPASQVPDEVAEPLVEKVMSAPDEEILNISEVFDYEFTPKPHSFDGFICDLCGEMVVERYGRPLGDKKVCQPCYEKAHQEH
;
A
#
# COMPACT_ATOMS: atom_id res chain seq x y z
N LEU A 1 0.04 9.78 -0.89
CA LEU A 1 -1.33 9.95 -1.42
C LEU A 1 -2.07 8.62 -1.27
N HIS A 2 -3.30 8.62 -0.73
CA HIS A 2 -4.11 7.41 -0.48
C HIS A 2 -5.44 7.46 -1.23
N TYR A 3 -5.39 7.68 -2.55
CA TYR A 3 -6.58 7.97 -3.37
C TYR A 3 -7.43 6.75 -3.77
N GLY A 4 -7.14 5.56 -3.23
CA GLY A 4 -7.89 4.33 -3.55
C GLY A 4 -7.79 3.91 -5.02
N LYS A 5 -6.69 4.25 -5.70
CA LYS A 5 -6.45 3.88 -7.11
C LYS A 5 -5.54 2.67 -7.19
N TRP A 6 -5.85 1.74 -8.09
CA TRP A 6 -4.93 0.68 -8.50
C TRP A 6 -3.87 1.29 -9.40
N GLY A 7 -2.80 1.81 -8.81
CA GLY A 7 -1.70 2.37 -9.57
C GLY A 7 -0.61 2.94 -8.69
N LEU A 8 0.60 2.88 -9.20
CA LEU A 8 1.82 3.29 -8.52
C LEU A 8 2.54 4.37 -9.33
N THR A 9 3.41 5.09 -8.64
CA THR A 9 4.42 5.93 -9.28
C THR A 9 5.76 5.28 -9.00
N LEU A 10 6.41 4.78 -10.05
CA LEU A 10 7.75 4.23 -9.94
C LEU A 10 8.74 5.38 -10.11
N VAL A 11 9.63 5.55 -9.13
CA VAL A 11 10.58 6.66 -9.08
C VAL A 11 12.01 6.11 -9.16
N ASP A 12 12.77 6.59 -10.13
CA ASP A 12 14.23 6.47 -10.15
C ASP A 12 14.83 7.59 -9.31
N THR A 13 15.26 7.24 -8.10
CA THR A 13 15.78 8.17 -7.11
C THR A 13 17.17 8.70 -7.46
N ALA A 14 17.90 8.05 -8.37
CA ALA A 14 19.21 8.53 -8.81
C ALA A 14 19.06 9.70 -9.79
N THR A 15 18.00 9.69 -10.61
CA THR A 15 17.78 10.71 -11.63
C THR A 15 16.61 11.65 -11.34
N ASN A 16 15.88 11.46 -10.23
CA ASN A 16 14.67 12.21 -9.90
C ASN A 16 13.65 12.21 -11.04
N ARG A 17 13.45 11.05 -11.65
CA ARG A 17 12.47 10.83 -12.71
C ARG A 17 11.50 9.74 -12.31
N ALA A 18 10.29 9.80 -12.84
CA ALA A 18 9.26 8.83 -12.52
C ALA A 18 8.36 8.52 -13.71
N VAL A 19 7.65 7.39 -13.58
CA VAL A 19 6.52 7.04 -14.43
C VAL A 19 5.31 6.71 -13.55
N ARG A 20 4.11 7.06 -14.01
CA ARG A 20 2.85 6.66 -13.41
C ARG A 20 2.33 5.43 -14.15
N VAL A 21 2.03 4.38 -13.40
CA VAL A 21 1.48 3.13 -13.94
C VAL A 21 0.17 2.82 -13.26
N ALA A 22 -0.86 2.53 -14.05
CA ALA A 22 -2.16 2.07 -13.56
C ALA A 22 -2.80 1.12 -14.58
N PRO A 23 -3.54 0.07 -14.17
CA PRO A 23 -4.31 -0.73 -15.11
C PRO A 23 -5.35 0.12 -15.83
N LYS A 24 -5.65 -0.24 -17.07
CA LYS A 24 -6.71 0.41 -17.85
C LYS A 24 -8.07 0.19 -17.19
N GLY A 25 -8.90 1.23 -17.22
CA GLY A 25 -10.20 1.22 -16.53
C GLY A 25 -11.14 0.16 -17.08
N GLU A 26 -11.15 -0.01 -18.40
CA GLU A 26 -11.95 -0.99 -19.13
C GLU A 26 -11.55 -2.43 -18.82
N VAL A 27 -10.25 -2.73 -18.70
CA VAL A 27 -9.75 -4.06 -18.30
C VAL A 27 -10.18 -4.38 -16.88
N MET A 28 -10.10 -3.40 -15.99
CA MET A 28 -10.56 -3.51 -14.61
C MET A 28 -12.07 -3.66 -14.49
N ALA A 29 -12.84 -2.97 -15.32
CA ALA A 29 -14.29 -3.12 -15.39
C ALA A 29 -14.68 -4.52 -15.88
N ALA A 30 -14.01 -5.02 -16.92
CA ALA A 30 -14.22 -6.37 -17.45
C ALA A 30 -13.86 -7.45 -16.42
N ASN A 31 -12.75 -7.31 -15.69
CA ASN A 31 -12.36 -8.25 -14.64
C ASN A 31 -13.43 -8.38 -13.54
N LYS A 32 -14.13 -7.29 -13.20
CA LYS A 32 -15.24 -7.33 -12.22
C LYS A 32 -16.45 -8.16 -12.68
N GLN A 33 -16.58 -8.42 -13.97
CA GLN A 33 -17.65 -9.25 -14.54
C GLN A 33 -17.26 -10.74 -14.64
N SER A 34 -16.02 -11.11 -14.27
CA SER A 34 -15.56 -12.50 -14.31
C SER A 34 -16.37 -13.39 -13.35
N GLU A 35 -16.37 -14.69 -13.61
CA GLU A 35 -16.98 -15.67 -12.70
C GLU A 35 -16.30 -15.65 -11.33
N PHE A 36 -14.98 -15.51 -11.31
CA PHE A 36 -14.18 -15.35 -10.08
C PHE A 36 -14.78 -14.28 -9.17
N ILE A 37 -15.11 -13.09 -9.71
CA ILE A 37 -15.72 -12.02 -8.93
C ILE A 37 -17.21 -12.27 -8.67
N THR A 38 -18.01 -12.48 -9.71
CA THR A 38 -19.48 -12.47 -9.62
C THR A 38 -20.05 -13.70 -8.92
N LYS A 39 -19.47 -14.89 -9.13
CA LYS A 39 -19.96 -16.13 -8.53
C LYS A 39 -19.32 -16.44 -7.17
N TYR A 40 -18.11 -15.95 -6.91
CA TYR A 40 -17.36 -16.29 -5.68
C TYR A 40 -17.06 -15.08 -4.80
N ARG A 41 -16.17 -14.17 -5.21
CA ARG A 41 -15.65 -13.12 -4.31
C ARG A 41 -16.74 -12.17 -3.82
N ALA A 42 -17.68 -11.79 -4.68
CA ALA A 42 -18.82 -10.94 -4.31
C ALA A 42 -19.78 -11.61 -3.32
N LYS A 43 -19.75 -12.94 -3.20
CA LYS A 43 -20.53 -13.71 -2.22
C LYS A 43 -19.77 -13.98 -0.92
N GLY A 44 -18.59 -13.38 -0.75
CA GLY A 44 -17.75 -13.55 0.45
C GLY A 44 -16.90 -14.82 0.46
N ILE A 45 -16.92 -15.64 -0.61
CA ILE A 45 -16.11 -16.86 -0.70
C ILE A 45 -14.64 -16.47 -0.87
N PRO A 46 -13.71 -16.85 0.05
CA PRO A 46 -12.29 -16.51 -0.05
C PRO A 46 -11.65 -16.94 -1.37
N ALA A 47 -10.65 -16.18 -1.84
CA ALA A 47 -9.96 -16.48 -3.09
C ALA A 47 -9.31 -17.89 -3.08
N SER A 48 -8.81 -18.34 -1.93
CA SER A 48 -8.20 -19.67 -1.74
C SER A 48 -9.19 -20.85 -1.83
N GLN A 49 -10.49 -20.57 -1.96
CA GLN A 49 -11.53 -21.59 -2.15
C GLN A 49 -12.17 -21.51 -3.54
N VAL A 50 -11.70 -20.61 -4.40
CA VAL A 50 -12.14 -20.55 -5.79
C VAL A 50 -11.43 -21.66 -6.57
N PRO A 51 -12.15 -22.48 -7.36
CA PRO A 51 -11.52 -23.53 -8.13
C PRO A 51 -10.47 -23.00 -9.11
N ASP A 52 -9.39 -23.75 -9.31
CA ASP A 52 -8.29 -23.35 -10.19
C ASP A 52 -8.77 -23.18 -11.63
N GLU A 53 -9.71 -23.99 -12.10
CA GLU A 53 -10.28 -23.86 -13.45
C GLU A 53 -11.01 -22.52 -13.69
N VAL A 54 -11.36 -21.80 -12.62
CA VAL A 54 -11.95 -20.45 -12.68
C VAL A 54 -10.88 -19.36 -12.53
N ALA A 55 -9.90 -19.57 -11.65
CA ALA A 55 -8.89 -18.57 -11.32
C ALA A 55 -7.72 -18.55 -12.33
N GLU A 56 -7.20 -19.71 -12.69
CA GLU A 56 -5.97 -19.86 -13.50
C GLU A 56 -6.09 -19.19 -14.86
N PRO A 57 -7.20 -19.33 -15.64
CA PRO A 57 -7.32 -18.64 -16.92
C PRO A 57 -7.27 -17.12 -16.81
N LEU A 58 -7.69 -16.54 -15.68
CA LEU A 58 -7.60 -15.09 -15.45
C LEU A 58 -6.17 -14.67 -15.11
N VAL A 59 -5.44 -15.50 -14.37
CA VAL A 59 -4.02 -15.28 -14.07
C VAL A 59 -3.21 -15.35 -15.37
N GLU A 60 -3.35 -16.43 -16.13
CA GLU A 60 -2.67 -16.62 -17.42
C GLU A 60 -2.96 -15.45 -18.37
N LYS A 61 -4.22 -15.01 -18.46
CA LYS A 61 -4.60 -13.86 -19.28
C LYS A 61 -3.86 -12.57 -18.90
N VAL A 62 -3.70 -12.29 -17.61
CA VAL A 62 -2.96 -11.10 -17.16
C VAL A 62 -1.46 -11.28 -17.39
N MET A 63 -0.91 -12.45 -17.09
CA MET A 63 0.52 -12.74 -17.21
C MET A 63 1.02 -12.81 -18.66
N SER A 64 0.13 -13.07 -19.62
CA SER A 64 0.46 -13.17 -21.06
C SER A 64 0.09 -11.95 -21.87
N ALA A 65 -0.67 -11.00 -21.30
CA ALA A 65 -1.08 -9.80 -22.02
C ALA A 65 0.10 -8.83 -22.20
N PRO A 66 0.24 -8.18 -23.37
CA PRO A 66 1.17 -7.05 -23.53
C PRO A 66 0.83 -5.92 -22.56
N ASP A 67 1.86 -5.28 -21.99
CA ASP A 67 1.68 -4.20 -21.01
C ASP A 67 0.82 -3.08 -21.56
N GLU A 68 1.02 -2.68 -22.82
CA GLU A 68 0.28 -1.60 -23.47
C GLU A 68 -1.20 -1.92 -23.67
N GLU A 69 -1.60 -3.19 -23.61
CA GLU A 69 -3.01 -3.59 -23.68
C GLU A 69 -3.72 -3.44 -22.34
N ILE A 70 -3.02 -3.67 -21.23
CA ILE A 70 -3.62 -3.76 -19.89
C ILE A 70 -3.25 -2.62 -18.94
N LEU A 71 -2.20 -1.84 -19.24
CA LEU A 71 -1.71 -0.74 -18.44
C LEU A 71 -1.76 0.59 -19.20
N ASN A 72 -1.98 1.66 -18.44
CA ASN A 72 -1.63 3.02 -18.81
C ASN A 72 -0.29 3.34 -18.15
N ILE A 73 0.73 3.60 -18.98
CA ILE A 73 2.07 4.01 -18.55
C ILE A 73 2.28 5.44 -19.05
N SER A 74 2.56 6.37 -18.15
CA SER A 74 2.82 7.76 -18.54
C SER A 74 4.16 7.90 -19.24
N GLU A 75 4.36 9.03 -19.92
CA GLU A 75 5.70 9.52 -20.23
C GLU A 75 6.52 9.69 -18.94
N VAL A 76 7.84 9.68 -19.09
CA VAL A 76 8.75 9.98 -17.99
C VAL A 76 8.62 11.45 -17.62
N PHE A 77 8.48 11.74 -16.33
CA PHE A 77 8.40 13.10 -15.81
C PHE A 77 9.34 13.30 -14.63
N ASP A 78 9.71 14.55 -14.37
CA ASP A 78 10.55 14.91 -13.23
C ASP A 78 9.78 14.71 -11.92
N TYR A 79 10.45 14.07 -10.95
CA TYR A 79 9.91 13.77 -9.63
C TYR A 79 10.99 13.98 -8.58
N GLU A 80 10.84 15.03 -7.78
CA GLU A 80 11.76 15.32 -6.68
C GLU A 80 11.58 14.29 -5.55
N PHE A 81 12.55 13.40 -5.40
CA PHE A 81 12.61 12.47 -4.28
C PHE A 81 13.58 13.00 -3.22
N THR A 82 13.04 13.45 -2.08
CA THR A 82 13.85 13.77 -0.91
C THR A 82 13.96 12.52 -0.02
N PRO A 83 15.13 11.86 0.07
CA PRO A 83 15.30 10.74 0.99
C PRO A 83 15.07 11.25 2.42
N LYS A 84 14.21 10.56 3.16
CA LYS A 84 14.09 10.81 4.60
C LYS A 84 15.27 10.15 5.29
N PRO A 85 15.95 10.82 6.24
CA PRO A 85 17.02 10.20 6.99
C PRO A 85 16.50 8.92 7.64
N HIS A 86 17.21 7.82 7.42
CA HIS A 86 17.00 6.61 8.19
C HIS A 86 17.57 6.85 9.58
N SER A 87 16.71 7.04 10.56
CA SER A 87 17.08 7.04 11.97
C SER A 87 16.60 5.72 12.58
N PHE A 88 17.54 5.01 13.20
CA PHE A 88 17.28 3.88 14.08
C PHE A 88 17.27 4.31 15.55
N ASP A 89 17.20 5.62 15.79
CA ASP A 89 17.20 6.16 17.13
C ASP A 89 15.97 5.63 17.87
N GLY A 90 16.22 5.18 19.08
CA GLY A 90 15.23 4.56 19.93
C GLY A 90 15.33 5.12 21.34
N PHE A 91 14.21 5.08 22.04
CA PHE A 91 14.16 5.38 23.46
C PHE A 91 13.26 4.35 24.15
N ILE A 92 13.46 4.17 25.44
CA ILE A 92 12.58 3.31 26.25
C ILE A 92 11.40 4.17 26.69
N CYS A 93 10.16 3.69 26.45
CA CYS A 93 8.96 4.38 26.91
C CYS A 93 8.96 4.53 28.43
N ASP A 94 8.83 5.77 28.93
CA ASP A 94 8.84 6.07 30.37
C ASP A 94 7.63 5.54 31.15
N LEU A 95 6.65 4.92 30.47
CA LEU A 95 5.45 4.34 31.09
C LEU A 95 5.41 2.82 31.00
N CYS A 96 5.72 2.22 29.85
CA CYS A 96 5.65 0.76 29.68
C CYS A 96 7.00 0.06 29.64
N GLY A 97 8.12 0.78 29.51
CA GLY A 97 9.46 0.19 29.44
C GLY A 97 9.81 -0.50 28.12
N GLU A 98 8.94 -0.46 27.12
CA GLU A 98 9.21 -1.01 25.79
C GLU A 98 10.05 -0.04 24.94
N MET A 99 10.88 -0.59 24.05
CA MET A 99 11.66 0.20 23.08
C MET A 99 10.72 0.86 22.05
N VAL A 100 10.95 2.13 21.76
CA VAL A 100 10.18 2.93 20.81
C VAL A 100 11.14 3.57 19.82
N VAL A 101 10.94 3.36 18.52
CA VAL A 101 11.66 4.13 17.50
C VAL A 101 11.26 5.60 17.66
N GLU A 102 12.24 6.47 17.78
CA GLU A 102 12.08 7.87 18.19
C GLU A 102 10.97 8.60 17.43
N ARG A 103 10.91 8.42 16.11
CA ARG A 103 9.89 9.03 15.23
C ARG A 103 8.44 8.68 15.57
N TYR A 104 8.20 7.61 16.33
CA TYR A 104 6.86 7.18 16.77
C TYR A 104 6.55 7.57 18.22
N GLY A 105 7.50 8.14 18.95
CA GLY A 105 7.29 8.62 20.31
C GLY A 105 6.34 9.81 20.39
N ARG A 106 5.80 10.06 21.58
CA ARG A 106 5.01 11.25 21.92
C ARG A 106 5.57 11.88 23.21
N PRO A 107 5.67 13.22 23.28
CA PRO A 107 6.00 13.90 24.52
C PRO A 107 4.81 13.86 25.48
N LEU A 108 5.04 13.60 26.77
CA LEU A 108 4.02 13.63 27.83
C LEU A 108 4.61 14.34 29.06
N GLY A 109 4.50 15.67 29.11
CA GLY A 109 5.24 16.49 30.08
C GLY A 109 6.75 16.33 29.85
N ASP A 110 7.49 15.97 30.90
CA ASP A 110 8.92 15.70 30.85
C ASP A 110 9.26 14.27 30.37
N LYS A 111 8.24 13.44 30.09
CA LYS A 111 8.41 12.05 29.64
C LYS A 111 8.33 11.93 28.13
N LYS A 112 8.99 10.91 27.59
CA LYS A 112 8.81 10.43 26.22
C LYS A 112 8.18 9.05 26.26
N VAL A 113 7.06 8.88 25.57
CA VAL A 113 6.23 7.66 25.68
C VAL A 113 5.85 7.11 24.31
N CYS A 114 5.47 5.83 24.26
CA CYS A 114 4.89 5.25 23.06
C CYS A 114 3.48 5.83 22.80
N GLN A 115 3.04 5.78 21.55
CA GLN A 115 1.74 6.30 21.14
C GLN A 115 0.56 5.74 21.97
N PRO A 116 0.46 4.43 22.26
CA PRO A 116 -0.62 3.91 23.11
C PRO A 116 -0.64 4.46 24.54
N CYS A 117 0.54 4.62 25.17
CA CYS A 117 0.64 5.21 26.51
C CYS A 117 0.25 6.68 26.53
N TYR A 118 0.58 7.42 25.46
CA TYR A 118 0.16 8.81 25.29
C TYR A 118 -1.37 8.95 25.16
N GLU A 119 -1.98 8.14 24.30
CA GLU A 119 -3.43 8.15 24.07
C GLU A 119 -4.21 7.81 25.35
N LYS A 120 -3.79 6.78 26.10
CA LYS A 120 -4.40 6.44 27.39
C LYS A 120 -4.32 7.59 28.38
N ALA A 121 -3.15 8.22 28.52
CA ALA A 121 -2.96 9.34 29.43
C ALA A 121 -3.81 10.58 29.06
N HIS A 122 -4.25 10.72 27.80
CA HIS A 122 -5.11 11.81 27.34
C HIS A 122 -6.61 11.47 27.34
N GLN A 123 -6.98 10.19 27.46
CA GLN A 123 -8.37 9.75 27.60
C GLN A 123 -8.85 9.80 29.06
N GLU A 124 -7.93 9.89 30.02
CA GLU A 124 -8.21 9.98 31.45
C GLU A 124 -8.41 11.45 31.94
N HIS A 125 -8.47 12.41 31.00
CA HIS A 125 -8.73 13.83 31.21
C HIS A 125 -9.88 14.31 30.32
#